data_AF-A0A839XTC2-F1
#
_entry.id   AF-A0A839XTC2-F1
#
_cell.length_a   1.000
_cell.length_b   1.000
_cell.length_c   1.000
_cell.angle_alpha   90.00
_cell.angle_beta   90.00
_cell.angle_gamma   90.00
#
_symmetry.space_group_name_H-M   'P 1'
#
loop_
_entity.id
_entity.type
_entity.pdbx_description
1 polymer ?
#
loop_
_entity_poly.entity_id
_entity_poly.type
_entity_poly.pdbx_seq_one_letter_code
_entity_poly.pdbx_strand_id
1 'polypeptide(L)'
;MFQGTIPAEMRSIVAEHARSWPDGDVYIGCSGNLTIERTLAAQGRFRLHSNDVNAYSCALGWYYSGQPLPFRVADDSRDELDWLDQYLDDGAGTLATLMIGTRFLQFVGKTGRYHQRMVQAHRDQFDRMHADTVAKIEATTLQLASFTAGDVLDYLRDDVPREAPFASFPPFDAGGYEAMFAGITNHFDWPTPVYEEFGEDGRDEMISLITDRPNWILGLLNEAPELEEHRVGYVQVGPRARPFWVYAQPGRHRWVGPRQKVEPVLMPRLGPGEEIGDDLTLHPLSGGQFNSLRSAYLARGIAPGQPLFSCAVSSGGRIIGAFGYLPPKFGLDAYLMSDFSVAPTSYKRLSKLIVMAAISSEAQTLVQRALSKRVTTWSTTAFTNNPTSGKYGRGVPGIKLHSRKPCDDEHYAYQLQYGGPLGQWTLAEALEMWKAKHAQVAA
;
A
#
# COMPACT_ATOMS: atom_id res chain seq x y z
N MET A 1 -3.82 5.16 1.91
CA MET A 1 -3.91 5.97 0.68
C MET A 1 -5.27 5.66 0.07
N PHE A 2 -6.03 6.68 -0.33
CA PHE A 2 -7.30 6.47 -1.02
C PHE A 2 -7.03 5.77 -2.36
N GLN A 3 -7.70 4.66 -2.64
CA GLN A 3 -7.51 3.92 -3.90
C GLN A 3 -8.14 4.74 -5.05
N GLY A 4 -7.46 4.89 -6.19
CA GLY A 4 -7.80 5.87 -7.24
C GLY A 4 -7.04 7.21 -7.15
N THR A 5 -5.97 7.27 -6.34
CA THR A 5 -5.04 8.42 -6.25
C THR A 5 -3.71 8.07 -6.89
N ILE A 6 -3.25 8.87 -7.87
CA ILE A 6 -1.90 8.70 -8.43
C ILE A 6 -0.82 9.19 -7.44
N PRO A 7 0.37 8.56 -7.38
CA PRO A 7 1.44 8.94 -6.45
C PRO A 7 1.93 10.38 -6.62
N ALA A 8 2.63 10.92 -5.61
CA ALA A 8 3.16 12.29 -5.64
C ALA A 8 4.16 12.52 -6.80
N GLU A 9 4.95 11.50 -7.08
CA GLU A 9 5.91 11.48 -8.16
C GLU A 9 5.21 11.49 -9.53
N MET A 10 4.11 10.75 -9.65
CA MET A 10 3.26 10.77 -10.85
C MET A 10 2.62 12.15 -11.07
N ARG A 11 2.08 12.76 -10.01
CA ARG A 11 1.57 14.15 -10.06
C ARG A 11 2.64 15.14 -10.49
N SER A 12 3.89 14.93 -10.08
CA SER A 12 5.00 15.82 -10.44
C SER A 12 5.33 15.74 -11.92
N ILE A 13 5.26 14.53 -12.50
CA ILE A 13 5.38 14.31 -13.95
C ILE A 13 4.23 15.01 -14.69
N VAL A 14 2.98 14.77 -14.29
CA VAL A 14 1.79 15.45 -14.87
C VAL A 14 1.96 16.97 -14.85
N ALA A 15 2.33 17.53 -13.70
CA ALA A 15 2.54 18.97 -13.56
C ALA A 15 3.66 19.50 -14.47
N GLU A 16 4.75 18.74 -14.66
CA GLU A 16 5.84 19.11 -15.55
C GLU A 16 5.41 19.13 -17.02
N HIS A 17 4.74 18.09 -17.50
CA HIS A 17 4.27 18.04 -18.90
C HIS A 17 3.19 19.07 -19.18
N ALA A 18 2.27 19.28 -18.23
CA ALA A 18 1.22 20.26 -18.42
C ALA A 18 1.78 21.66 -18.65
N ARG A 19 2.98 22.02 -18.14
CA ARG A 19 3.61 23.34 -18.37
C ARG A 19 3.82 23.70 -19.84
N SER A 20 3.94 22.72 -20.74
CA SER A 20 4.05 22.99 -22.17
C SER A 20 2.70 23.08 -22.89
N TRP A 21 1.59 22.78 -22.22
CA TRP A 21 0.26 22.88 -22.81
C TRP A 21 -0.21 24.33 -22.91
N PRO A 22 -1.04 24.67 -23.91
CA PRO A 22 -1.66 25.98 -24.02
C PRO A 22 -2.53 26.29 -22.79
N ASP A 23 -2.66 27.58 -22.46
CA ASP A 23 -3.64 28.03 -21.46
C ASP A 23 -5.06 27.78 -21.97
N GLY A 24 -6.01 27.60 -21.04
CA GLY A 24 -7.41 27.38 -21.37
C GLY A 24 -7.93 26.00 -20.96
N ASP A 25 -8.76 25.40 -21.81
CA ASP A 25 -9.48 24.17 -21.50
C ASP A 25 -8.56 22.94 -21.53
N VAL A 26 -8.63 22.12 -20.48
CA VAL A 26 -7.92 20.84 -20.37
C VAL A 26 -8.92 19.78 -19.96
N TYR A 27 -8.86 18.63 -20.62
CA TYR A 27 -9.81 17.55 -20.48
C TYR A 27 -9.15 16.34 -19.80
N ILE A 28 -9.86 15.74 -18.85
CA ILE A 28 -9.37 14.62 -18.06
C ILE A 28 -10.36 13.48 -18.13
N GLY A 29 -9.90 12.30 -18.54
CA GLY A 29 -10.68 11.07 -18.52
C GLY A 29 -10.28 10.15 -17.37
N CYS A 30 -11.21 9.31 -16.91
CA CYS A 30 -11.00 8.35 -15.83
C CYS A 30 -10.45 9.01 -14.55
N SER A 31 -11.10 10.08 -14.11
CA SER A 31 -10.64 11.02 -13.08
C SER A 31 -10.32 10.40 -11.71
N GLY A 32 -10.97 9.29 -11.34
CA GLY A 32 -10.85 8.65 -10.04
C GLY A 32 -11.10 9.65 -8.91
N ASN A 33 -10.11 9.80 -8.02
CA ASN A 33 -10.21 10.73 -6.90
C ASN A 33 -9.95 12.22 -7.28
N LEU A 34 -10.04 12.61 -8.56
CA LEU A 34 -9.70 13.95 -9.08
C LEU A 34 -8.26 14.40 -8.79
N THR A 35 -7.29 13.48 -8.89
CA THR A 35 -5.91 13.78 -8.47
C THR A 35 -5.13 14.57 -9.53
N ILE A 36 -5.43 14.36 -10.81
CA ILE A 36 -4.86 15.10 -11.93
C ILE A 36 -5.38 16.54 -11.88
N GLU A 37 -6.68 16.69 -11.69
CA GLU A 37 -7.41 17.95 -11.61
C GLU A 37 -6.85 18.82 -10.51
N ARG A 38 -6.69 18.30 -9.28
CA ARG A 38 -6.04 19.05 -8.20
C ARG A 38 -4.61 19.47 -8.55
N THR A 39 -3.88 18.65 -9.30
CA THR A 39 -2.51 18.94 -9.72
C THR A 39 -2.47 20.04 -10.78
N LEU A 40 -3.40 20.03 -11.72
CA LEU A 40 -3.50 21.02 -12.79
C LEU A 40 -4.11 22.34 -12.30
N ALA A 41 -5.12 22.29 -11.43
CA ALA A 41 -5.75 23.46 -10.81
C ALA A 41 -4.74 24.31 -10.04
N ALA A 42 -3.75 23.68 -9.40
CA ALA A 42 -2.67 24.37 -8.68
C ALA A 42 -1.80 25.25 -9.60
N GLN A 43 -1.88 25.11 -10.93
CA GLN A 43 -1.19 25.98 -11.88
C GLN A 43 -1.97 27.28 -12.19
N GLY A 44 -3.26 27.36 -11.86
CA GLY A 44 -4.07 28.59 -11.94
C GLY A 44 -4.36 29.13 -13.35
N ARG A 45 -4.07 28.37 -14.41
CA ARG A 45 -4.21 28.82 -15.82
C ARG A 45 -5.12 27.93 -16.68
N PHE A 46 -5.67 26.87 -16.09
CA PHE A 46 -6.48 25.90 -16.79
C PHE A 46 -7.94 25.94 -16.34
N ARG A 47 -8.83 25.73 -17.30
CA ARG A 47 -10.24 25.40 -17.09
C ARG A 47 -10.38 23.89 -17.26
N LEU A 48 -10.78 23.20 -16.19
CA LEU A 48 -10.70 21.74 -16.13
C LEU A 48 -12.05 21.11 -16.45
N HIS A 49 -12.06 20.17 -17.39
CA HIS A 49 -13.21 19.35 -17.75
C HIS A 49 -12.88 17.90 -17.43
N SER A 50 -13.76 17.21 -16.72
CA SER A 50 -13.47 15.86 -16.20
C SER A 50 -14.55 14.86 -16.54
N ASN A 51 -14.18 13.58 -16.55
CA ASN A 51 -15.08 12.48 -16.84
C ASN A 51 -14.74 11.23 -16.01
N ASP A 52 -15.79 10.55 -15.56
CA ASP A 52 -15.70 9.23 -14.93
C ASP A 52 -17.05 8.52 -14.98
N VAL A 53 -17.04 7.22 -14.63
CA VAL A 53 -18.21 6.36 -14.55
C VAL A 53 -18.55 5.95 -13.12
N ASN A 54 -17.60 6.06 -12.18
CA ASN A 54 -17.77 5.53 -10.83
C ASN A 54 -18.60 6.44 -9.93
N ALA A 55 -19.51 5.87 -9.13
CA ALA A 55 -20.31 6.59 -8.12
C ALA A 55 -19.53 7.63 -7.31
N TYR A 56 -18.37 7.25 -6.77
CA TYR A 56 -17.57 8.16 -5.95
C TYR A 56 -16.92 9.28 -6.76
N SER A 57 -16.34 8.94 -7.92
CA SER A 57 -15.72 9.92 -8.82
C SER A 57 -16.77 10.89 -9.39
N CYS A 58 -17.96 10.38 -9.74
CA CYS A 58 -19.11 11.17 -10.18
C CYS A 58 -19.59 12.13 -9.10
N ALA A 59 -19.72 11.68 -7.85
CA ALA A 59 -20.07 12.58 -6.74
C ALA A 59 -19.04 13.72 -6.57
N LEU A 60 -17.74 13.41 -6.67
CA LEU A 60 -16.70 14.43 -6.65
C LEU A 60 -16.82 15.39 -7.84
N GLY A 61 -16.96 14.86 -9.05
CA GLY A 61 -17.07 15.61 -10.29
C GLY A 61 -18.28 16.55 -10.32
N TRP A 62 -19.45 16.05 -9.92
CA TRP A 62 -20.66 16.86 -9.78
C TRP A 62 -20.46 17.98 -8.76
N TYR A 63 -19.96 17.66 -7.56
CA TYR A 63 -19.73 18.67 -6.53
C TYR A 63 -18.82 19.80 -7.01
N TYR A 64 -17.64 19.46 -7.55
CA TYR A 64 -16.66 20.47 -7.97
C TYR A 64 -17.02 21.18 -9.28
N SER A 65 -18.01 20.69 -10.03
CA SER A 65 -18.59 21.40 -11.19
C SER A 65 -19.89 22.14 -10.85
N GLY A 66 -20.30 22.17 -9.58
CA GLY A 66 -21.52 22.86 -9.13
C GLY A 66 -22.83 22.16 -9.50
N GLN A 67 -22.77 20.88 -9.86
CA GLN A 67 -23.94 20.04 -10.12
C GLN A 67 -24.45 19.40 -8.81
N PRO A 68 -25.76 19.11 -8.69
CA PRO A 68 -26.30 18.44 -7.51
C PRO A 68 -25.81 16.99 -7.40
N LEU A 69 -25.81 16.45 -6.18
CA LEU A 69 -25.46 15.06 -5.86
C LEU A 69 -26.72 14.27 -5.50
N PRO A 70 -27.49 13.76 -6.47
CA PRO A 70 -28.77 13.08 -6.23
C PRO A 70 -28.59 11.64 -5.73
N PHE A 71 -27.90 11.47 -4.60
CA PHE A 71 -27.73 10.19 -3.92
C PHE A 71 -28.80 10.02 -2.84
N ARG A 72 -29.42 8.85 -2.80
CA ARG A 72 -30.39 8.45 -1.76
C ARG A 72 -30.03 7.08 -1.22
N VAL A 73 -30.31 6.81 0.05
CA VAL A 73 -30.13 5.45 0.59
C VAL A 73 -31.09 4.51 -0.15
N ALA A 74 -30.55 3.43 -0.71
CA ALA A 74 -31.34 2.45 -1.46
C ALA A 74 -32.37 1.78 -0.55
N ASP A 75 -33.56 1.47 -1.10
CA ASP A 75 -34.68 0.88 -0.34
C ASP A 75 -34.26 -0.37 0.45
N ASP A 76 -33.52 -1.27 -0.18
CA ASP A 76 -33.01 -2.51 0.43
C ASP A 76 -32.00 -2.29 1.56
N SER A 77 -31.48 -1.07 1.71
CA SER A 77 -30.49 -0.71 2.73
C SER A 77 -31.04 0.17 3.85
N ARG A 78 -32.30 0.60 3.78
CA ARG A 78 -32.86 1.57 4.73
C ARG A 78 -32.93 1.05 6.16
N ASP A 79 -33.17 -0.24 6.36
CA ASP A 79 -33.21 -0.86 7.70
C ASP A 79 -31.92 -0.64 8.52
N GLU A 80 -30.76 -0.53 7.85
CA GLU A 80 -29.46 -0.31 8.50
C GLU A 80 -28.94 1.13 8.37
N LEU A 81 -29.39 1.86 7.33
CA LEU A 81 -28.76 3.11 6.89
C LEU A 81 -29.69 4.33 6.81
N ASP A 82 -30.98 4.22 7.18
CA ASP A 82 -31.93 5.34 7.21
C ASP A 82 -31.42 6.59 7.92
N TRP A 83 -30.65 6.40 8.98
CA TRP A 83 -30.04 7.46 9.78
C TRP A 83 -29.08 8.35 8.99
N LEU A 84 -28.65 7.94 7.79
CA LEU A 84 -27.84 8.74 6.88
C LEU A 84 -28.64 9.82 6.15
N ASP A 85 -29.97 9.70 6.03
CA ASP A 85 -30.80 10.62 5.22
C ASP A 85 -30.66 12.08 5.64
N GLN A 86 -30.47 12.34 6.94
CA GLN A 86 -30.29 13.70 7.47
C GLN A 86 -28.98 14.38 7.01
N TYR A 87 -28.04 13.62 6.44
CA TYR A 87 -26.74 14.11 5.97
C TYR A 87 -26.66 14.21 4.44
N LEU A 88 -27.75 13.92 3.72
CA LEU A 88 -27.83 13.94 2.26
C LEU A 88 -28.50 15.22 1.75
N ASP A 89 -27.69 16.26 1.53
CA ASP A 89 -28.10 17.63 1.18
C ASP A 89 -27.92 17.98 -0.31
N ASP A 90 -27.67 16.98 -1.16
CA ASP A 90 -27.30 17.09 -2.57
C ASP A 90 -26.04 17.95 -2.84
N GLY A 91 -25.23 18.23 -1.81
CA GLY A 91 -24.04 19.06 -1.86
C GLY A 91 -22.88 18.50 -1.03
N ALA A 92 -22.26 19.36 -0.20
CA ALA A 92 -21.08 19.00 0.58
C ALA A 92 -21.38 17.93 1.63
N GLY A 93 -22.57 17.94 2.23
CA GLY A 93 -23.03 16.94 3.17
C GLY A 93 -23.14 15.56 2.53
N THR A 94 -23.76 15.47 1.35
CA THR A 94 -23.83 14.22 0.58
C THR A 94 -22.44 13.70 0.25
N LEU A 95 -21.55 14.57 -0.27
CA LEU A 95 -20.18 14.15 -0.61
C LEU A 95 -19.42 13.65 0.63
N ALA A 96 -19.52 14.35 1.76
CA ALA A 96 -18.90 13.93 3.02
C ALA A 96 -19.41 12.55 3.47
N THR A 97 -20.72 12.31 3.36
CA THR A 97 -21.34 11.02 3.67
C THR A 97 -20.76 9.90 2.82
N LEU A 98 -20.66 10.09 1.50
CA LEU A 98 -20.08 9.10 0.59
C LEU A 98 -18.59 8.86 0.88
N MET A 99 -17.81 9.92 1.13
CA MET A 99 -16.39 9.82 1.49
C MET A 99 -16.17 9.00 2.76
N ILE A 100 -16.97 9.23 3.80
CA ILE A 100 -16.93 8.44 5.05
C ILE A 100 -17.41 7.01 4.78
N GLY A 101 -18.46 6.87 3.97
CA GLY A 101 -19.05 5.60 3.52
C GLY A 101 -18.04 4.59 2.99
N THR A 102 -17.03 5.05 2.24
CA THR A 102 -15.94 4.19 1.73
C THR A 102 -15.21 3.38 2.81
N ARG A 103 -15.32 3.77 4.09
CA ARG A 103 -14.66 3.08 5.21
C ARG A 103 -15.53 2.03 5.91
N PHE A 104 -16.86 2.14 5.83
CA PHE A 104 -17.75 1.28 6.62
C PHE A 104 -18.83 0.55 5.81
N LEU A 105 -19.23 1.06 4.64
CA LEU A 105 -20.30 0.45 3.83
C LEU A 105 -20.00 -1.01 3.47
N GLN A 106 -18.73 -1.36 3.24
CA GLN A 106 -18.30 -2.75 3.01
C GLN A 106 -18.61 -3.74 4.15
N PHE A 107 -19.03 -3.26 5.33
CA PHE A 107 -19.36 -4.06 6.49
C PHE A 107 -20.87 -4.14 6.77
N VAL A 108 -21.68 -3.33 6.10
CA VAL A 108 -23.15 -3.32 6.22
C VAL A 108 -23.70 -4.66 5.70
N GLY A 109 -24.71 -5.21 6.37
CA GLY A 109 -25.27 -6.53 6.04
C GLY A 109 -24.36 -7.74 6.32
N LYS A 110 -23.10 -7.55 6.73
CA LYS A 110 -22.19 -8.68 7.04
C LYS A 110 -22.38 -9.21 8.46
N THR A 111 -22.39 -10.54 8.59
CA THR A 111 -22.54 -11.22 9.88
C THR A 111 -21.23 -11.26 10.67
N GLY A 112 -21.31 -11.10 12.00
CA GLY A 112 -20.18 -11.25 12.91
C GLY A 112 -19.84 -10.00 13.71
N ARG A 113 -19.35 -10.21 14.95
CA ARG A 113 -19.13 -9.15 15.94
C ARG A 113 -18.14 -8.07 15.50
N TYR A 114 -17.18 -8.42 14.66
CA TYR A 114 -16.22 -7.45 14.12
C TYR A 114 -16.90 -6.45 13.17
N HIS A 115 -17.67 -6.93 12.20
CA HIS A 115 -18.34 -6.08 11.20
C HIS A 115 -19.37 -5.16 11.85
N GLN A 116 -20.19 -5.69 12.75
CA GLN A 116 -21.15 -4.91 13.55
C GLN A 116 -20.47 -3.79 14.34
N ARG A 117 -19.33 -4.08 14.98
CA ARG A 117 -18.54 -3.06 15.69
C ARG A 117 -18.00 -1.99 14.76
N MET A 118 -17.59 -2.35 13.54
CA MET A 118 -17.10 -1.37 12.58
C MET A 118 -18.21 -0.41 12.15
N VAL A 119 -19.41 -0.91 11.83
CA VAL A 119 -20.56 -0.06 11.48
C VAL A 119 -20.98 0.81 12.67
N GLN A 120 -21.18 0.21 13.84
CA GLN A 120 -21.59 0.94 15.05
C GLN A 120 -20.60 2.04 15.43
N ALA A 121 -19.29 1.76 15.39
CA ALA A 121 -18.28 2.75 15.75
C ALA A 121 -18.26 3.96 14.79
N HIS A 122 -18.62 3.78 13.52
CA HIS A 122 -18.79 4.90 12.59
C HIS A 122 -20.07 5.67 12.88
N ARG A 123 -21.19 4.97 13.11
CA ARG A 123 -22.47 5.59 13.48
C ARG A 123 -22.35 6.47 14.73
N ASP A 124 -21.72 5.96 15.79
CA ASP A 124 -21.54 6.68 17.06
C ASP A 124 -20.69 7.96 16.93
N GLN A 125 -19.87 8.06 15.88
CA GLN A 125 -18.95 9.19 15.67
C GLN A 125 -19.33 10.03 14.44
N PHE A 126 -20.46 9.71 13.80
CA PHE A 126 -20.73 10.19 12.45
C PHE A 126 -20.93 11.70 12.42
N ASP A 127 -21.70 12.28 13.35
CA ASP A 127 -21.91 13.74 13.45
C ASP A 127 -20.60 14.52 13.38
N ARG A 128 -19.63 14.15 14.22
CA ARG A 128 -18.32 14.80 14.28
C ARG A 128 -17.52 14.56 13.00
N MET A 129 -17.46 13.31 12.54
CA MET A 129 -16.70 12.97 11.33
C MET A 129 -17.26 13.66 10.09
N HIS A 130 -18.58 13.77 9.99
CA HIS A 130 -19.31 14.42 8.91
C HIS A 130 -19.03 15.91 8.90
N ALA A 131 -19.26 16.61 10.02
CA ALA A 131 -18.95 18.03 10.15
C ALA A 131 -17.46 18.34 9.82
N ASP A 132 -16.53 17.55 10.37
CA ASP A 132 -15.09 17.68 10.09
C ASP A 132 -14.75 17.46 8.60
N THR A 133 -15.53 16.65 7.90
CA THR A 133 -15.31 16.33 6.47
C THR A 133 -15.95 17.38 5.57
N VAL A 134 -17.17 17.83 5.87
CA VAL A 134 -17.84 18.96 5.19
C VAL A 134 -16.94 20.19 5.20
N ALA A 135 -16.43 20.58 6.38
CA ALA A 135 -15.54 21.74 6.50
C ALA A 135 -14.27 21.62 5.63
N LYS A 136 -13.74 20.41 5.41
CA LYS A 136 -12.57 20.19 4.53
C LYS A 136 -12.93 20.25 3.05
N ILE A 137 -14.11 19.75 2.69
CA ILE A 137 -14.62 19.81 1.32
C ILE A 137 -14.85 21.28 0.94
N GLU A 138 -15.53 22.05 1.79
CA GLU A 138 -15.81 23.48 1.57
C GLU A 138 -14.54 24.34 1.54
N ALA A 139 -13.50 23.96 2.29
CA ALA A 139 -12.20 24.65 2.25
C ALA A 139 -11.38 24.35 0.99
N THR A 140 -11.79 23.39 0.15
CA THR A 140 -11.07 23.01 -1.05
C THR A 140 -11.32 24.01 -2.17
N THR A 141 -10.25 24.49 -2.81
CA THR A 141 -10.33 25.51 -3.88
C THR A 141 -10.45 24.92 -5.29
N LEU A 142 -10.55 23.60 -5.42
CA LEU A 142 -10.75 22.94 -6.71
C LEU A 142 -12.11 23.36 -7.28
N GLN A 143 -12.13 23.71 -8.56
CA GLN A 143 -13.33 23.97 -9.33
C GLN A 143 -13.15 23.36 -10.72
N LEU A 144 -14.19 22.71 -11.22
CA LEU A 144 -14.25 22.14 -12.57
C LEU A 144 -15.16 23.01 -13.42
N ALA A 145 -14.76 23.25 -14.66
CA ALA A 145 -15.58 23.95 -15.64
C ALA A 145 -16.76 23.09 -16.10
N SER A 146 -16.58 21.78 -16.24
CA SER A 146 -17.67 20.81 -16.40
C SER A 146 -17.26 19.42 -15.92
N PHE A 147 -18.26 18.57 -15.71
CA PHE A 147 -18.07 17.15 -15.45
C PHE A 147 -19.10 16.32 -16.23
N THR A 148 -18.62 15.31 -16.96
CA THR A 148 -19.45 14.34 -17.70
C THR A 148 -19.41 12.99 -16.98
N ALA A 149 -20.55 12.55 -16.42
CA ALA A 149 -20.71 11.20 -15.92
C ALA A 149 -21.06 10.25 -17.08
N GLY A 150 -20.13 9.38 -17.49
CA GLY A 150 -20.30 8.59 -18.71
C GLY A 150 -19.03 7.88 -19.15
N ASP A 151 -19.16 7.05 -20.17
CA ASP A 151 -18.04 6.34 -20.78
C ASP A 151 -16.98 7.32 -21.34
N VAL A 152 -15.70 7.01 -21.14
CA VAL A 152 -14.60 7.88 -21.55
C VAL A 152 -14.38 7.87 -23.06
N LEU A 153 -14.74 6.81 -23.78
CA LEU A 153 -14.70 6.78 -25.25
C LEU A 153 -15.73 7.75 -25.83
N ASP A 154 -16.97 7.72 -25.31
CA ASP A 154 -18.01 8.66 -25.73
C ASP A 154 -17.61 10.09 -25.38
N TYR A 155 -17.06 10.31 -24.18
CA TYR A 155 -16.48 11.60 -23.79
C TYR A 155 -15.41 12.08 -24.79
N LEU A 156 -14.47 11.20 -25.17
CA LEU A 156 -13.40 11.51 -26.13
C LEU A 156 -13.90 11.81 -27.54
N ARG A 157 -15.03 11.20 -27.94
CA ARG A 157 -15.64 11.36 -29.27
C ARG A 157 -16.51 12.61 -29.36
N ASP A 158 -17.32 12.87 -28.34
CA ASP A 158 -18.44 13.82 -28.40
C ASP A 158 -18.13 15.13 -27.69
N ASP A 159 -17.41 15.10 -26.56
CA ASP A 159 -17.21 16.25 -25.68
C ASP A 159 -15.82 16.89 -25.81
N VAL A 160 -14.78 16.09 -26.09
CA VAL A 160 -13.37 16.54 -26.08
C VAL A 160 -12.94 17.04 -27.47
N PRO A 161 -12.61 18.32 -27.66
CA PRO A 161 -12.05 18.82 -28.91
C PRO A 161 -10.73 18.11 -29.27
N ARG A 162 -10.52 17.80 -30.56
CA ARG A 162 -9.34 17.06 -31.04
C ARG A 162 -8.01 17.74 -30.72
N GLU A 163 -7.97 19.07 -30.69
CA GLU A 163 -6.75 19.84 -30.43
C GLU A 163 -6.52 20.12 -28.93
N ALA A 164 -7.49 19.80 -28.07
CA ALA A 164 -7.41 20.13 -26.66
C ALA A 164 -6.43 19.21 -25.90
N PRO A 165 -5.69 19.74 -24.91
CA PRO A 165 -4.87 18.90 -24.05
C PRO A 165 -5.68 17.87 -23.28
N PHE A 166 -5.19 16.62 -23.25
CA PHE A 166 -5.88 15.51 -22.59
C PHE A 166 -5.00 14.76 -21.59
N ALA A 167 -5.55 14.39 -20.44
CA ALA A 167 -4.88 13.55 -19.44
C ALA A 167 -5.76 12.35 -19.07
N SER A 168 -5.20 11.14 -19.01
CA SER A 168 -5.94 9.98 -18.48
C SER A 168 -5.02 8.93 -17.86
N PHE A 169 -5.57 8.23 -16.87
CA PHE A 169 -4.93 7.13 -16.15
C PHE A 169 -5.94 5.99 -16.01
N PRO A 170 -6.29 5.33 -17.12
CA PRO A 170 -7.40 4.39 -17.15
C PRO A 170 -7.08 3.13 -16.33
N PRO A 171 -8.04 2.62 -15.54
CA PRO A 171 -7.89 1.34 -14.84
C PRO A 171 -8.13 0.18 -15.82
N PHE A 172 -7.09 -0.34 -16.46
CA PHE A 172 -7.23 -1.50 -17.37
C PHE A 172 -7.30 -2.87 -16.67
N ASP A 173 -7.39 -2.92 -15.34
CA ASP A 173 -7.56 -4.19 -14.63
C ASP A 173 -9.04 -4.40 -14.27
N ALA A 174 -9.68 -5.40 -14.89
CA ALA A 174 -11.07 -5.75 -14.65
C ALA A 174 -11.37 -6.05 -13.16
N GLY A 175 -12.47 -5.49 -12.64
CA GLY A 175 -13.05 -5.80 -11.33
C GLY A 175 -12.39 -5.10 -10.13
N GLY A 176 -11.21 -4.50 -10.31
CA GLY A 176 -10.55 -3.75 -9.24
C GLY A 176 -11.27 -2.44 -8.92
N TYR A 177 -11.72 -1.73 -9.95
CA TYR A 177 -12.32 -0.40 -9.83
C TYR A 177 -13.75 -0.44 -9.30
N GLU A 178 -14.53 -1.44 -9.70
CA GLU A 178 -15.91 -1.68 -9.26
C GLU A 178 -15.93 -2.16 -7.79
N ALA A 179 -15.02 -3.06 -7.42
CA ALA A 179 -14.93 -3.56 -6.05
C ALA A 179 -14.57 -2.46 -5.03
N MET A 180 -13.83 -1.42 -5.44
CA MET A 180 -13.43 -0.31 -4.56
C MET A 180 -14.62 0.52 -4.07
N PHE A 181 -15.67 0.63 -4.87
CA PHE A 181 -16.82 1.50 -4.61
C PHE A 181 -18.15 0.78 -4.55
N ALA A 182 -18.13 -0.56 -4.64
CA ALA A 182 -19.31 -1.42 -4.48
C ALA A 182 -20.12 -1.09 -3.22
N GLY A 183 -19.47 -0.66 -2.13
CA GLY A 183 -20.19 -0.20 -0.93
C GLY A 183 -21.13 0.97 -1.18
N ILE A 184 -20.75 1.94 -2.02
CA ILE A 184 -21.63 3.05 -2.40
C ILE A 184 -22.71 2.54 -3.35
N THR A 185 -22.33 1.84 -4.42
CA THR A 185 -23.26 1.32 -5.43
C THR A 185 -24.32 0.37 -4.86
N ASN A 186 -23.98 -0.42 -3.85
CA ASN A 186 -24.90 -1.39 -3.25
C ASN A 186 -25.89 -0.77 -2.26
N HIS A 187 -25.58 0.42 -1.72
CA HIS A 187 -26.32 1.00 -0.60
C HIS A 187 -26.95 2.36 -0.92
N PHE A 188 -26.66 2.92 -2.10
CA PHE A 188 -27.23 4.18 -2.56
C PHE A 188 -27.80 4.05 -3.96
N ASP A 189 -28.98 4.63 -4.15
CA ASP A 189 -29.55 4.92 -5.46
C ASP A 189 -28.96 6.23 -5.97
N TRP A 190 -28.51 6.22 -7.22
CA TRP A 190 -27.91 7.37 -7.89
C TRP A 190 -28.02 7.22 -9.42
N PRO A 191 -27.88 8.31 -10.21
CA PRO A 191 -27.93 8.27 -11.66
C PRO A 191 -26.67 7.58 -12.22
N THR A 192 -26.71 6.25 -12.24
CA THR A 192 -25.59 5.43 -12.72
C THR A 192 -25.45 5.62 -14.23
N PRO A 193 -24.26 6.02 -14.73
CA PRO A 193 -24.05 6.16 -16.17
C PRO A 193 -24.05 4.79 -16.85
N VAL A 194 -24.48 4.76 -18.11
CA VAL A 194 -24.31 3.60 -18.97
C VAL A 194 -22.91 3.65 -19.57
N TYR A 195 -22.18 2.55 -19.49
CA TYR A 195 -20.84 2.41 -20.06
C TYR A 195 -20.62 0.95 -20.47
N GLU A 196 -19.66 0.72 -21.36
CA GLU A 196 -19.26 -0.63 -21.78
C GLU A 196 -17.96 -1.02 -21.06
N GLU A 197 -17.88 -2.27 -20.58
CA GLU A 197 -16.62 -2.75 -20.01
C GLU A 197 -15.54 -2.82 -21.09
N PHE A 198 -14.35 -2.30 -20.77
CA PHE A 198 -13.20 -2.27 -21.68
C PHE A 198 -12.77 -3.68 -22.10
N GLY A 199 -13.02 -4.04 -23.36
CA GLY A 199 -12.30 -5.09 -24.08
C GLY A 199 -10.97 -4.61 -24.67
N GLU A 200 -10.21 -5.51 -25.30
CA GLU A 200 -8.95 -5.15 -25.99
C GLU A 200 -9.19 -4.08 -27.08
N ASP A 201 -10.27 -4.22 -27.87
CA ASP A 201 -10.62 -3.28 -28.95
C ASP A 201 -10.88 -1.85 -28.42
N GLY A 202 -11.55 -1.72 -27.27
CA GLY A 202 -11.83 -0.41 -26.66
C GLY A 202 -10.58 0.26 -26.09
N ARG A 203 -9.58 -0.52 -25.66
CA ARG A 203 -8.28 0.02 -25.23
C ARG A 203 -7.53 0.64 -26.40
N ASP A 204 -7.44 -0.07 -27.52
CA ASP A 204 -6.70 0.38 -28.69
C ASP A 204 -7.33 1.64 -29.29
N GLU A 205 -8.66 1.69 -29.34
CA GLU A 205 -9.37 2.89 -29.78
C GLU A 205 -9.11 4.09 -28.85
N MET A 206 -9.20 3.89 -27.53
CA MET A 206 -8.93 4.97 -26.57
C MET A 206 -7.51 5.51 -26.72
N ILE A 207 -6.52 4.61 -26.84
CA ILE A 207 -5.13 5.00 -27.07
C ILE A 207 -5.03 5.83 -28.34
N SER A 208 -5.56 5.34 -29.47
CA SER A 208 -5.55 6.06 -30.75
C SER A 208 -6.16 7.45 -30.64
N LEU A 209 -7.35 7.57 -30.04
CA LEU A 209 -8.02 8.85 -29.83
C LEU A 209 -7.10 9.79 -29.06
N ILE A 210 -6.55 9.35 -27.93
CA ILE A 210 -5.68 10.18 -27.07
C ILE A 210 -4.40 10.61 -27.82
N THR A 211 -3.75 9.69 -28.54
CA THR A 211 -2.45 9.93 -29.17
C THR A 211 -2.53 10.77 -30.43
N ASP A 212 -3.69 10.85 -31.08
CA ASP A 212 -3.94 11.74 -32.23
C ASP A 212 -3.94 13.23 -31.85
N ARG A 213 -3.82 13.56 -30.56
CA ARG A 213 -3.83 14.94 -30.04
C ARG A 213 -2.42 15.53 -30.01
N PRO A 214 -2.26 16.87 -30.13
CA PRO A 214 -0.95 17.50 -30.04
C PRO A 214 -0.36 17.50 -28.62
N ASN A 215 -1.22 17.49 -27.60
CA ASN A 215 -0.86 17.60 -26.19
C ASN A 215 -1.60 16.53 -25.39
N TRP A 216 -0.89 15.53 -24.88
CA TRP A 216 -1.52 14.48 -24.07
C TRP A 216 -0.57 13.85 -23.07
N ILE A 217 -1.14 13.23 -22.03
CA ILE A 217 -0.44 12.35 -21.11
C ILE A 217 -1.31 11.17 -20.72
N LEU A 218 -0.74 9.97 -20.79
CA LEU A 218 -1.39 8.70 -20.49
C LEU A 218 -0.54 7.91 -19.50
N GLY A 219 -1.14 7.46 -18.40
CA GLY A 219 -0.47 6.58 -17.45
C GLY A 219 -1.11 5.19 -17.38
N LEU A 220 -0.30 4.16 -17.61
CA LEU A 220 -0.74 2.77 -17.70
C LEU A 220 -0.08 1.90 -16.63
N LEU A 221 -0.80 0.89 -16.16
CA LEU A 221 -0.30 -0.11 -15.21
C LEU A 221 0.48 -1.25 -15.89
N ASN A 222 0.32 -1.38 -17.20
CA ASN A 222 1.06 -2.30 -18.07
C ASN A 222 1.86 -1.49 -19.10
N GLU A 223 2.95 -2.06 -19.56
CA GLU A 223 3.71 -1.50 -20.67
C GLU A 223 2.87 -1.56 -21.95
N ALA A 224 2.93 -0.50 -22.75
CA ALA A 224 2.35 -0.39 -24.08
C ALA A 224 3.49 -0.27 -25.10
N PRO A 225 3.99 -1.39 -25.66
CA PRO A 225 5.08 -1.38 -26.65
C PRO A 225 4.80 -0.45 -27.84
N GLU A 226 3.54 -0.33 -28.23
CA GLU A 226 3.04 0.54 -29.29
C GLU A 226 3.26 2.04 -29.02
N LEU A 227 3.48 2.44 -27.75
CA LEU A 227 3.72 3.83 -27.35
C LEU A 227 5.16 4.10 -26.90
N GLU A 228 6.11 3.17 -27.10
CA GLU A 228 7.46 3.28 -26.54
C GLU A 228 8.19 4.57 -26.97
N GLU A 229 7.95 5.05 -28.20
CA GLU A 229 8.52 6.32 -28.67
C GLU A 229 8.02 7.55 -27.90
N HIS A 230 6.84 7.44 -27.28
CA HIS A 230 6.23 8.47 -26.43
C HIS A 230 6.50 8.23 -24.94
N ARG A 231 7.33 7.25 -24.55
CA ARG A 231 7.55 6.91 -23.14
C ARG A 231 8.35 7.98 -22.41
N VAL A 232 7.65 8.83 -21.67
CA VAL A 232 8.27 9.92 -20.89
C VAL A 232 8.50 9.57 -19.43
N GLY A 233 7.93 8.47 -18.90
CA GLY A 233 8.05 8.20 -17.48
C GLY A 233 7.93 6.75 -17.05
N TYR A 234 8.57 6.45 -15.92
CA TYR A 234 8.42 5.22 -15.15
C TYR A 234 8.35 5.58 -13.67
N VAL A 235 7.29 5.15 -12.98
CA VAL A 235 7.08 5.44 -11.55
C VAL A 235 6.81 4.16 -10.77
N GLN A 236 7.74 3.79 -9.90
CA GLN A 236 7.61 2.70 -8.95
C GLN A 236 8.03 3.16 -7.55
N VAL A 237 7.06 3.52 -6.71
CA VAL A 237 7.32 4.15 -5.39
C VAL A 237 7.83 3.15 -4.34
N GLY A 238 7.55 1.86 -4.53
CA GLY A 238 7.94 0.80 -3.59
C GLY A 238 8.44 -0.45 -4.32
N PRO A 239 9.33 -1.25 -3.71
CA PRO A 239 9.90 -2.44 -4.36
C PRO A 239 8.87 -3.49 -4.83
N ARG A 240 7.66 -3.48 -4.25
CA ARG A 240 6.54 -4.37 -4.63
C ARG A 240 5.34 -3.60 -5.20
N ALA A 241 5.46 -2.29 -5.38
CA ALA A 241 4.42 -1.53 -6.03
C ALA A 241 4.44 -1.87 -7.53
N ARG A 242 3.26 -2.07 -8.11
CA ARG A 242 3.13 -2.13 -9.57
C ARG A 242 3.59 -0.79 -10.14
N PRO A 243 4.45 -0.77 -11.17
CA PRO A 243 4.89 0.47 -11.76
C PRO A 243 3.77 1.13 -12.56
N PHE A 244 3.85 2.45 -12.67
CA PHE A 244 3.14 3.22 -13.69
C PHE A 244 4.09 3.52 -14.85
N TRP A 245 3.66 3.17 -16.05
CA TRP A 245 4.29 3.54 -17.31
C TRP A 245 3.62 4.82 -17.81
N VAL A 246 4.42 5.84 -18.13
CA VAL A 246 3.89 7.16 -18.49
C VAL A 246 4.31 7.49 -19.90
N TYR A 247 3.32 7.81 -20.72
CA TYR A 247 3.45 8.19 -22.11
C TYR A 247 2.92 9.60 -22.29
N ALA A 248 3.57 10.45 -23.08
CA ALA A 248 3.11 11.81 -23.32
C ALA A 248 3.69 12.40 -24.59
N GLN A 249 3.04 13.44 -25.10
CA GLN A 249 3.54 14.30 -26.14
C GLN A 249 3.25 15.78 -25.81
N PRO A 250 4.25 16.69 -25.90
CA PRO A 250 5.71 16.46 -25.85
C PRO A 250 6.22 16.24 -24.41
N GLY A 251 7.49 15.85 -24.23
CA GLY A 251 7.94 15.61 -22.86
C GLY A 251 9.41 15.24 -22.60
N ARG A 252 9.86 15.49 -21.37
CA ARG A 252 11.16 15.04 -20.86
C ARG A 252 11.01 13.67 -20.20
N HIS A 253 12.00 12.81 -20.39
CA HIS A 253 12.04 11.50 -19.72
C HIS A 253 12.30 11.64 -18.22
N ARG A 254 11.55 10.90 -17.40
CA ARG A 254 11.64 10.85 -15.94
C ARG A 254 11.66 9.40 -15.46
N TRP A 255 12.56 9.09 -14.56
CA TRP A 255 12.60 7.79 -13.89
C TRP A 255 12.49 7.98 -12.39
N VAL A 256 11.52 7.28 -11.80
CA VAL A 256 11.28 7.27 -10.36
C VAL A 256 11.21 5.81 -9.94
N GLY A 257 12.29 5.31 -9.35
CA GLY A 257 12.33 3.98 -8.77
C GLY A 257 12.28 4.00 -7.24
N PRO A 258 12.09 2.81 -6.64
CA PRO A 258 11.99 2.68 -5.20
C PRO A 258 13.33 3.01 -4.56
N ARG A 259 13.34 4.02 -3.68
CA ARG A 259 14.51 4.39 -2.90
C ARG A 259 14.36 3.89 -1.47
N GLN A 260 15.24 2.99 -1.06
CA GLN A 260 15.31 2.56 0.34
C GLN A 260 16.18 3.56 1.13
N LYS A 261 15.59 4.20 2.16
CA LYS A 261 16.39 5.01 3.10
C LYS A 261 17.35 4.09 3.85
N VAL A 262 18.63 4.44 3.89
CA VAL A 262 19.69 3.75 4.62
C VAL A 262 20.38 4.72 5.58
N GLU A 263 20.76 4.23 6.76
CA GLU A 263 21.48 4.99 7.79
C GLU A 263 22.62 4.14 8.36
N PRO A 264 23.76 4.74 8.75
CA PRO A 264 24.89 3.99 9.29
C PRO A 264 24.56 3.36 10.64
N VAL A 265 25.10 2.16 10.87
CA VAL A 265 25.13 1.49 12.16
C VAL A 265 26.55 1.52 12.67
N LEU A 266 26.79 2.30 13.72
CA LEU A 266 28.15 2.60 14.22
C LEU A 266 28.72 1.49 15.12
N MET A 267 27.87 0.62 15.66
CA MET A 267 28.33 -0.51 16.45
C MET A 267 29.12 -1.49 15.58
N PRO A 268 30.30 -1.95 16.02
CA PRO A 268 31.12 -2.89 15.26
C PRO A 268 30.39 -4.22 15.07
N ARG A 269 30.81 -4.99 14.08
CA ARG A 269 30.24 -6.29 13.72
C ARG A 269 31.17 -7.39 14.22
N LEU A 270 30.63 -8.54 14.60
CA LEU A 270 31.45 -9.71 14.90
C LEU A 270 32.13 -10.20 13.62
N GLY A 271 33.46 -10.23 13.62
CA GLY A 271 34.28 -10.69 12.50
C GLY A 271 34.60 -12.18 12.55
N PRO A 272 35.19 -12.74 11.48
CA PRO A 272 35.78 -14.08 11.50
C PRO A 272 36.88 -14.19 12.56
N GLY A 273 36.91 -15.30 13.29
CA GLY A 273 37.88 -15.56 14.36
C GLY A 273 37.53 -14.91 15.70
N GLU A 274 36.56 -14.00 15.75
CA GLU A 274 36.07 -13.43 17.00
C GLU A 274 35.04 -14.35 17.68
N GLU A 275 35.09 -14.41 19.00
CA GLU A 275 34.18 -15.23 19.81
C GLU A 275 32.93 -14.43 20.25
N ILE A 276 31.81 -15.14 20.35
CA ILE A 276 30.59 -14.62 20.99
C ILE A 276 30.85 -14.55 22.50
N GLY A 277 30.59 -13.38 23.08
CA GLY A 277 30.76 -13.13 24.51
C GLY A 277 29.76 -13.89 25.39
N ASP A 278 29.71 -13.51 26.66
CA ASP A 278 28.84 -14.13 27.68
C ASP A 278 27.50 -13.42 27.86
N ASP A 279 27.27 -12.35 27.11
CA ASP A 279 26.06 -11.56 27.15
C ASP A 279 25.43 -11.38 25.77
N LEU A 280 24.12 -11.17 25.78
CA LEU A 280 23.34 -10.72 24.63
C LEU A 280 22.58 -9.46 25.00
N THR A 281 22.56 -8.49 24.10
CA THR A 281 21.81 -7.24 24.26
C THR A 281 21.03 -6.91 23.00
N LEU A 282 19.92 -6.19 23.18
CA LEU A 282 18.99 -5.81 22.12
C LEU A 282 19.01 -4.29 21.94
N HIS A 283 19.24 -3.85 20.70
CA HIS A 283 19.33 -2.43 20.34
C HIS A 283 18.27 -2.08 19.30
N PRO A 284 17.20 -1.34 19.67
CA PRO A 284 16.23 -0.86 18.69
C PRO A 284 16.91 -0.09 17.56
N LEU A 285 16.52 -0.36 16.33
CA LEU A 285 17.07 0.26 15.13
C LEU A 285 16.07 1.20 14.50
N SER A 286 16.56 2.31 13.93
CA SER A 286 15.78 3.08 12.97
C SER A 286 15.48 2.23 11.72
N GLY A 287 14.45 2.60 10.97
CA GLY A 287 14.17 1.96 9.68
C GLY A 287 15.36 2.03 8.71
N GLY A 288 16.09 3.15 8.70
CA GLY A 288 17.30 3.32 7.88
C GLY A 288 18.44 2.41 8.29
N GLN A 289 18.66 2.23 9.59
CA GLN A 289 19.70 1.36 10.13
C GLN A 289 19.41 -0.12 9.87
N PHE A 290 18.15 -0.53 10.09
CA PHE A 290 17.72 -1.89 9.76
C PHE A 290 17.84 -2.17 8.26
N ASN A 291 17.47 -1.21 7.43
CA ASN A 291 17.62 -1.29 5.97
C ASN A 291 19.09 -1.49 5.58
N SER A 292 20.03 -0.75 6.18
CA SER A 292 21.47 -0.92 5.90
C SER A 292 21.98 -2.32 6.22
N LEU A 293 21.64 -2.86 7.40
CA LEU A 293 22.04 -4.22 7.78
C LEU A 293 21.39 -5.25 6.87
N ARG A 294 20.10 -5.09 6.59
CA ARG A 294 19.36 -6.03 5.76
C ARG A 294 19.89 -6.08 4.33
N SER A 295 20.15 -4.93 3.71
CA SER A 295 20.65 -4.88 2.33
C SER A 295 22.05 -5.48 2.20
N ALA A 296 22.83 -5.52 3.29
CA ALA A 296 24.14 -6.17 3.33
C ALA A 296 24.07 -7.69 3.58
N TYR A 297 23.05 -8.17 4.32
CA TYR A 297 23.09 -9.51 4.92
C TYR A 297 21.89 -10.43 4.68
N LEU A 298 20.77 -9.88 4.23
CA LEU A 298 19.63 -10.70 3.85
C LEU A 298 19.87 -11.34 2.47
N ALA A 299 19.32 -12.53 2.26
CA ALA A 299 19.44 -13.22 0.98
C ALA A 299 18.84 -12.38 -0.16
N ARG A 300 19.53 -12.31 -1.30
CA ARG A 300 19.19 -11.45 -2.45
C ARG A 300 17.77 -11.70 -3.02
N GLY A 301 17.25 -12.92 -2.91
CA GLY A 301 15.90 -13.28 -3.37
C GLY A 301 14.76 -12.90 -2.42
N ILE A 302 15.04 -12.40 -1.21
CA ILE A 302 13.98 -12.05 -0.26
C ILE A 302 13.61 -10.58 -0.44
N ALA A 303 12.43 -10.34 -1.01
CA ALA A 303 11.94 -8.98 -1.23
C ALA A 303 11.77 -8.21 0.11
N PRO A 304 12.28 -6.97 0.21
CA PRO A 304 12.28 -6.20 1.44
C PRO A 304 10.86 -5.78 1.90
N GLY A 305 10.43 -6.16 3.11
CA GLY A 305 9.27 -5.59 3.81
C GLY A 305 9.66 -4.41 4.73
N GLN A 306 8.73 -3.68 5.33
CA GLN A 306 9.08 -2.72 6.39
C GLN A 306 8.50 -3.20 7.73
N PRO A 307 9.33 -3.55 8.72
CA PRO A 307 8.81 -3.92 10.03
C PRO A 307 8.34 -2.66 10.77
N LEU A 308 7.38 -2.79 11.69
CA LEU A 308 7.04 -1.70 12.61
C LEU A 308 8.04 -1.60 13.77
N PHE A 309 8.70 -2.72 14.09
CA PHE A 309 9.75 -2.76 15.10
C PHE A 309 10.95 -3.53 14.55
N SER A 310 12.15 -2.98 14.68
CA SER A 310 13.41 -3.65 14.30
C SER A 310 14.47 -3.49 15.38
N CYS A 311 15.30 -4.51 15.52
CA CYS A 311 16.31 -4.58 16.58
C CYS A 311 17.58 -5.27 16.07
N ALA A 312 18.75 -4.74 16.45
CA ALA A 312 20.01 -5.47 16.38
C ALA A 312 20.18 -6.34 17.63
N VAL A 313 20.85 -7.47 17.45
CA VAL A 313 21.33 -8.34 18.52
C VAL A 313 22.84 -8.18 18.58
N SER A 314 23.38 -7.89 19.75
CA SER A 314 24.83 -7.79 19.95
C SER A 314 25.31 -8.65 21.12
N SER A 315 26.57 -9.06 21.04
CA SER A 315 27.31 -9.78 22.09
C SER A 315 28.70 -9.16 22.22
N GLY A 316 29.17 -8.90 23.45
CA GLY A 316 30.47 -8.25 23.64
C GLY A 316 30.61 -6.91 22.90
N GLY A 317 29.52 -6.12 22.85
CA GLY A 317 29.48 -4.83 22.16
C GLY A 317 29.50 -4.89 20.63
N ARG A 318 29.36 -6.08 20.03
CA ARG A 318 29.40 -6.28 18.57
C ARG A 318 28.11 -6.86 18.03
N ILE A 319 27.63 -6.37 16.89
CA ILE A 319 26.44 -6.87 16.22
C ILE A 319 26.70 -8.27 15.66
N ILE A 320 25.80 -9.19 16.00
CA ILE A 320 25.79 -10.57 15.52
C ILE A 320 24.58 -10.88 14.62
N GLY A 321 23.56 -10.04 14.63
CA GLY A 321 22.38 -10.17 13.79
C GLY A 321 21.34 -9.09 14.03
N ALA A 322 20.22 -9.20 13.34
CA ALA A 322 19.08 -8.33 13.53
C ALA A 322 17.77 -9.06 13.25
N PHE A 323 16.67 -8.53 13.79
CA PHE A 323 15.33 -9.02 13.52
C PHE A 323 14.31 -7.87 13.48
N GLY A 324 13.14 -8.13 12.91
CA GLY A 324 12.04 -7.17 12.85
C GLY A 324 10.66 -7.81 12.84
N TYR A 325 9.72 -7.15 13.53
CA TYR A 325 8.35 -7.57 13.73
C TYR A 325 7.34 -6.67 13.02
N LEU A 326 6.27 -7.30 12.55
CA LEU A 326 5.01 -6.67 12.17
C LEU A 326 3.98 -6.89 13.28
N PRO A 327 2.99 -5.99 13.40
CA PRO A 327 1.95 -6.12 14.41
C PRO A 327 1.08 -7.35 14.12
N PRO A 328 0.41 -7.88 15.16
CA PRO A 328 -0.64 -8.88 14.95
C PRO A 328 -1.70 -8.31 14.01
N LYS A 329 -1.97 -9.03 12.92
CA LYS A 329 -3.14 -8.77 12.07
C LYS A 329 -4.43 -9.11 12.83
N PHE A 330 -4.42 -10.23 13.56
CA PHE A 330 -5.50 -10.69 14.43
C PHE A 330 -4.91 -11.31 15.72
N GLY A 331 -5.59 -11.16 16.85
CA GLY A 331 -5.18 -11.80 18.12
C GLY A 331 -3.89 -11.24 18.74
N LEU A 332 -3.13 -12.11 19.41
CA LEU A 332 -1.93 -11.78 20.21
C LEU A 332 -0.61 -12.22 19.53
N ASP A 333 -0.65 -12.48 18.22
CA ASP A 333 0.43 -13.12 17.47
C ASP A 333 1.29 -12.12 16.67
N ALA A 334 2.53 -11.88 17.12
CA ALA A 334 3.45 -10.98 16.42
C ALA A 334 4.13 -11.69 15.23
N TYR A 335 4.11 -11.07 14.05
CA TYR A 335 4.74 -11.68 12.87
C TYR A 335 6.22 -11.28 12.77
N LEU A 336 7.13 -12.23 13.00
CA LEU A 336 8.57 -12.07 12.78
C LEU A 336 8.84 -12.02 11.27
N MET A 337 8.93 -10.79 10.75
CA MET A 337 8.98 -10.52 9.32
C MET A 337 10.36 -10.82 8.72
N SER A 338 11.42 -10.55 9.48
CA SER A 338 12.78 -10.71 9.01
C SER A 338 13.69 -10.93 10.20
N ASP A 339 14.64 -11.83 10.03
CA ASP A 339 15.69 -12.08 10.99
C ASP A 339 16.90 -12.72 10.28
N PHE A 340 18.09 -12.22 10.58
CA PHE A 340 19.31 -12.62 9.88
C PHE A 340 20.53 -12.42 10.77
N SER A 341 21.53 -13.27 10.58
CA SER A 341 22.85 -13.09 11.18
C SER A 341 23.68 -12.12 10.34
N VAL A 342 24.47 -11.29 11.00
CA VAL A 342 25.48 -10.46 10.33
C VAL A 342 26.67 -11.34 9.99
N ALA A 343 27.04 -11.40 8.72
CA ALA A 343 28.14 -12.20 8.20
C ALA A 343 29.33 -11.31 7.79
N PRO A 344 30.53 -11.86 7.54
CA PRO A 344 30.97 -13.23 7.82
C PRO A 344 31.24 -13.47 9.31
N THR A 345 30.99 -14.69 9.81
CA THR A 345 31.33 -15.11 11.18
C THR A 345 31.86 -16.54 11.20
N SER A 346 32.54 -16.92 12.28
CA SER A 346 32.99 -18.29 12.51
C SER A 346 31.87 -19.29 12.80
N TYR A 347 30.63 -18.86 13.09
CA TYR A 347 29.58 -19.73 13.63
C TYR A 347 28.56 -20.17 12.58
N LYS A 348 28.48 -21.50 12.33
CA LYS A 348 27.58 -22.07 11.31
C LYS A 348 26.09 -21.88 11.61
N ARG A 349 25.71 -21.75 12.88
CA ARG A 349 24.31 -21.74 13.34
C ARG A 349 23.94 -20.46 14.07
N LEU A 350 24.63 -19.35 13.79
CA LEU A 350 24.37 -18.05 14.40
C LEU A 350 22.93 -17.58 14.18
N SER A 351 22.35 -17.87 13.01
CA SER A 351 20.96 -17.55 12.69
C SER A 351 19.94 -18.11 13.68
N LYS A 352 20.23 -19.23 14.37
CA LYS A 352 19.37 -19.77 15.43
C LYS A 352 19.43 -18.93 16.70
N LEU A 353 20.60 -18.40 17.06
CA LEU A 353 20.74 -17.50 18.19
C LEU A 353 19.91 -16.23 17.97
N ILE A 354 19.89 -15.72 16.73
CA ILE A 354 19.08 -14.54 16.39
C ILE A 354 17.59 -14.82 16.57
N VAL A 355 17.10 -15.99 16.15
CA VAL A 355 15.70 -16.40 16.43
C VAL A 355 15.44 -16.50 17.92
N MET A 356 16.33 -17.15 18.67
CA MET A 356 16.19 -17.33 20.12
C MET A 356 16.18 -16.00 20.86
N ALA A 357 16.99 -15.04 20.42
CA ALA A 357 17.00 -13.68 20.93
C ALA A 357 15.71 -12.93 20.55
N ALA A 358 15.23 -13.08 19.31
CA ALA A 358 14.00 -12.45 18.83
C ALA A 358 12.75 -12.90 19.60
N ILE A 359 12.76 -14.13 20.15
CA ILE A 359 11.62 -14.68 20.88
C ILE A 359 11.79 -14.71 22.41
N SER A 360 12.81 -14.02 22.91
CA SER A 360 13.09 -13.83 24.35
C SER A 360 12.09 -12.91 25.05
N SER A 361 12.13 -12.89 26.38
CA SER A 361 11.31 -12.04 27.24
C SER A 361 11.59 -10.54 27.06
N GLU A 362 12.84 -10.21 26.77
CA GLU A 362 13.34 -8.87 26.51
C GLU A 362 12.82 -8.39 25.16
N ALA A 363 12.89 -9.24 24.12
CA ALA A 363 12.30 -8.94 22.83
C ALA A 363 10.77 -8.80 22.91
N GLN A 364 10.08 -9.66 23.66
CA GLN A 364 8.64 -9.51 23.91
C GLN A 364 8.31 -8.15 24.51
N THR A 365 9.07 -7.73 25.52
CA THR A 365 8.87 -6.43 26.19
C THR A 365 9.05 -5.27 25.21
N LEU A 366 10.09 -5.30 24.38
CA LEU A 366 10.33 -4.27 23.37
C LEU A 366 9.22 -4.25 22.29
N VAL A 367 8.80 -5.41 21.81
CA VAL A 367 7.74 -5.53 20.80
C VAL A 367 6.41 -5.02 21.35
N GLN A 368 6.03 -5.40 22.58
CA GLN A 368 4.79 -4.91 23.19
C GLN A 368 4.77 -3.40 23.36
N ARG A 369 5.91 -2.80 23.76
CA ARG A 369 6.05 -1.34 23.88
C ARG A 369 5.95 -0.67 22.51
N ALA A 370 6.69 -1.16 21.53
CA ALA A 370 6.72 -0.57 20.19
C ALA A 370 5.35 -0.65 19.49
N LEU A 371 4.62 -1.74 19.69
CA LEU A 371 3.33 -1.97 19.05
C LEU A 371 2.12 -1.47 19.85
N SER A 372 2.32 -1.04 21.11
CA SER A 372 1.24 -0.71 22.05
C SER A 372 0.17 -1.81 22.14
N LYS A 373 0.59 -3.07 22.06
CA LYS A 373 -0.28 -4.26 22.06
C LYS A 373 0.34 -5.36 22.90
N ARG A 374 -0.52 -6.10 23.60
CA ARG A 374 -0.09 -7.35 24.25
C ARG A 374 0.19 -8.39 23.16
N VAL A 375 1.35 -9.04 23.24
CA VAL A 375 1.73 -10.13 22.34
C VAL A 375 2.28 -11.29 23.16
N THR A 376 1.78 -12.49 22.92
CA THR A 376 2.14 -13.70 23.70
C THR A 376 2.60 -14.84 22.83
N THR A 377 2.36 -14.75 21.52
CA THR A 377 2.84 -15.71 20.53
C THR A 377 3.51 -14.97 19.38
N TRP A 378 4.22 -15.73 18.56
CA TRP A 378 4.79 -15.23 17.33
C TRP A 378 4.64 -16.23 16.19
N SER A 379 4.69 -15.71 14.96
CA SER A 379 4.74 -16.52 13.75
C SER A 379 5.73 -15.95 12.73
N THR A 380 6.18 -16.77 11.79
CA THR A 380 7.04 -16.37 10.67
C THR A 380 6.81 -17.25 9.45
N THR A 381 7.21 -16.77 8.29
CA THR A 381 7.25 -17.54 7.05
C THR A 381 8.70 -17.75 6.62
N ALA A 382 9.07 -19.00 6.36
CA ALA A 382 10.36 -19.38 5.83
C ALA A 382 10.21 -19.97 4.42
N PHE A 383 10.98 -19.43 3.47
CA PHE A 383 11.05 -19.94 2.10
C PHE A 383 12.29 -20.83 1.95
N THR A 384 12.10 -22.05 1.42
CA THR A 384 13.19 -23.04 1.31
C THR A 384 12.88 -24.14 0.29
N ASN A 385 13.92 -24.75 -0.27
CA ASN A 385 13.81 -25.96 -1.09
C ASN A 385 13.67 -27.25 -0.27
N ASN A 386 13.80 -27.16 1.05
CA ASN A 386 13.67 -28.30 1.96
C ASN A 386 12.28 -28.35 2.61
N PRO A 387 11.76 -29.55 2.95
CA PRO A 387 10.45 -29.67 3.62
C PRO A 387 10.44 -29.08 5.04
N THR A 388 11.61 -28.76 5.60
CA THR A 388 11.75 -28.07 6.89
C THR A 388 12.87 -27.05 6.82
N SER A 389 12.71 -25.91 7.50
CA SER A 389 13.79 -24.93 7.66
C SER A 389 14.84 -25.45 8.65
N GLY A 390 16.12 -25.40 8.28
CA GLY A 390 17.23 -25.69 9.20
C GLY A 390 17.33 -24.71 10.37
N LYS A 391 16.75 -23.52 10.22
CA LYS A 391 16.73 -22.43 11.20
C LYS A 391 15.61 -22.60 12.24
N TYR A 392 14.39 -22.88 11.78
CA TYR A 392 13.19 -22.98 12.64
C TYR A 392 12.76 -24.40 12.97
N GLY A 393 13.08 -25.37 12.12
CA GLY A 393 12.47 -26.70 12.15
C GLY A 393 13.03 -27.65 13.22
N ARG A 394 14.27 -27.48 13.66
CA ARG A 394 14.89 -28.32 14.71
C ARG A 394 15.88 -27.52 15.56
N GLY A 395 15.78 -27.62 16.89
CA GLY A 395 16.82 -27.17 17.82
C GLY A 395 16.50 -25.93 18.66
N VAL A 396 15.43 -25.18 18.35
CA VAL A 396 14.95 -24.10 19.23
C VAL A 396 13.69 -24.59 19.95
N PRO A 397 13.66 -24.59 21.30
CA PRO A 397 12.49 -25.03 22.07
C PRO A 397 11.22 -24.24 21.73
N GLY A 398 10.05 -24.88 21.81
CA GLY A 398 8.77 -24.19 21.65
C GLY A 398 8.36 -23.81 20.22
N ILE A 399 9.24 -23.87 19.23
CA ILE A 399 8.90 -23.60 17.83
C ILE A 399 8.19 -24.80 17.20
N LYS A 400 7.04 -24.57 16.57
CA LYS A 400 6.26 -25.58 15.84
C LYS A 400 6.06 -25.16 14.39
N LEU A 401 6.05 -26.14 13.49
CA LEU A 401 5.60 -25.95 12.11
C LEU A 401 4.06 -25.98 12.10
N HIS A 402 3.44 -24.87 11.70
CA HIS A 402 1.98 -24.74 11.61
C HIS A 402 1.45 -25.12 10.23
N SER A 403 2.19 -24.75 9.17
CA SER A 403 1.77 -25.01 7.79
C SER A 403 2.96 -25.23 6.88
N ARG A 404 2.79 -26.09 5.87
CA ARG A 404 3.70 -26.28 4.75
C ARG A 404 2.87 -26.18 3.48
N LYS A 405 3.27 -25.28 2.58
CA LYS A 405 2.65 -25.11 1.27
C LYS A 405 3.71 -25.12 0.18
N PRO A 406 3.36 -25.49 -1.07
CA PRO A 406 4.16 -25.11 -2.24
C PRO A 406 4.37 -23.59 -2.24
N CYS A 407 5.52 -23.13 -2.72
CA CYS A 407 5.77 -21.71 -2.90
C CYS A 407 5.47 -21.31 -4.34
N ASP A 408 4.81 -20.17 -4.53
CA ASP A 408 4.56 -19.58 -5.85
C ASP A 408 5.78 -18.80 -6.39
N ASP A 409 6.92 -18.87 -5.68
CA ASP A 409 8.18 -18.21 -6.07
C ASP A 409 9.07 -19.23 -6.81
N GLU A 410 9.57 -18.85 -7.98
CA GLU A 410 10.39 -19.72 -8.83
C GLU A 410 11.67 -20.23 -8.15
N HIS A 411 12.15 -19.57 -7.09
CA HIS A 411 13.40 -19.90 -6.42
C HIS A 411 13.24 -20.90 -5.26
N TYR A 412 12.01 -21.13 -4.79
CA TYR A 412 11.74 -21.92 -3.59
C TYR A 412 10.65 -22.97 -3.81
N ALA A 413 10.86 -24.20 -3.34
CA ALA A 413 9.84 -25.25 -3.43
C ALA A 413 8.75 -25.12 -2.34
N TYR A 414 9.11 -24.63 -1.15
CA TYR A 414 8.21 -24.61 0.02
C TYR A 414 8.13 -23.24 0.68
N GLN A 415 6.90 -22.89 1.05
CA GLN A 415 6.56 -21.84 2.00
C GLN A 415 6.14 -22.48 3.33
N LEU A 416 6.94 -22.29 4.37
CA LEU A 416 6.75 -22.90 5.69
C LEU A 416 6.33 -21.85 6.72
N GLN A 417 5.24 -22.08 7.43
CA GLN A 417 4.83 -21.24 8.56
C GLN A 417 5.24 -21.86 9.88
N TYR A 418 6.03 -21.12 10.65
CA TYR A 418 6.47 -21.50 12.00
C TYR A 418 5.90 -20.53 13.01
N GLY A 419 5.78 -20.98 14.27
CA GLY A 419 5.37 -20.13 15.37
C GLY A 419 5.50 -20.82 16.72
N GLY A 420 5.21 -20.07 17.77
CA GLY A 420 5.31 -20.55 19.14
C GLY A 420 5.01 -19.48 20.19
N PRO A 421 5.16 -19.82 21.48
CA PRO A 421 5.05 -18.84 22.55
C PRO A 421 6.20 -17.83 22.48
N LEU A 422 5.92 -16.59 22.88
CA LEU A 422 6.88 -15.50 22.94
C LEU A 422 7.27 -15.23 24.41
N GLY A 423 8.55 -15.02 24.68
CA GLY A 423 9.04 -14.67 26.02
C GLY A 423 9.13 -15.83 27.01
N GLN A 424 9.37 -17.06 26.53
CA GLN A 424 9.52 -18.24 27.40
C GLN A 424 10.89 -18.33 28.09
N TRP A 425 11.85 -17.52 27.68
CA TRP A 425 13.21 -17.50 28.22
C TRP A 425 13.81 -16.09 28.08
N THR A 426 14.84 -15.83 28.86
CA THR A 426 15.67 -14.63 28.82
C THR A 426 16.74 -14.71 27.74
N LEU A 427 17.37 -13.58 27.42
CA LEU A 427 18.52 -13.56 26.50
C LEU A 427 19.71 -14.39 27.02
N ALA A 428 19.93 -14.40 28.34
CA ALA A 428 20.97 -15.20 28.97
C ALA A 428 20.73 -16.69 28.75
N GLU A 429 19.52 -17.17 29.05
CA GLU A 429 19.13 -18.57 28.82
C GLU A 429 19.18 -18.94 27.33
N ALA A 430 18.78 -18.02 26.44
CA ALA A 430 18.92 -18.21 25.00
C ALA A 430 20.37 -18.46 24.58
N LEU A 431 21.30 -17.68 25.12
CA LEU A 431 22.73 -17.82 24.84
C LEU A 431 23.28 -19.14 25.37
N GLU A 432 22.96 -19.53 26.61
CA GLU A 432 23.40 -20.80 27.19
C GLU A 432 22.89 -22.00 26.38
N MET A 433 21.59 -22.02 26.07
CA MET A 433 20.99 -23.09 25.26
C MET A 433 21.64 -23.19 23.87
N TRP A 434 21.98 -22.05 23.26
CA TRP A 434 22.65 -22.03 21.97
C TRP A 434 24.12 -22.46 22.08
N LYS A 435 24.87 -22.00 23.08
CA LYS A 435 26.25 -22.43 23.34
C LYS A 435 26.34 -23.94 23.51
N ALA A 436 25.43 -24.53 24.28
CA ALA A 436 25.39 -25.97 24.55
C ALA A 436 25.14 -26.84 23.29
N LYS A 437 24.39 -26.35 22.30
CA LYS A 437 23.89 -27.19 21.18
C LYS A 437 24.36 -26.76 19.79
N HIS A 438 24.77 -25.50 19.63
CA HIS A 438 24.81 -24.84 18.33
C HIS A 438 26.06 -23.96 18.09
N ALA A 439 26.90 -23.68 19.09
CA ALA A 439 28.11 -22.84 18.95
C ALA A 439 29.28 -23.47 18.17
N GLN A 440 29.01 -24.43 17.30
CA GLN A 440 30.03 -25.06 16.46
C GLN A 440 30.63 -24.05 15.48
N VAL A 441 31.95 -23.90 15.53
CA VAL A 441 32.74 -23.06 14.62
C VAL A 441 32.99 -23.80 13.30
N ALA A 442 33.03 -23.07 12.18
CA ALA A 442 33.49 -23.60 10.91
C ALA A 442 35.02 -23.75 10.92
N ALA A 443 35.48 -24.96 10.58
CA ALA A 443 36.90 -25.26 10.40
C ALA A 443 37.49 -24.48 9.22
#